data_AF-A0A928WWS4-F1
#
_entry.id   AF-A0A928WWS4-F1
#
_cell.length_a   1.000
_cell.length_b   1.000
_cell.length_c   1.000
_cell.angle_alpha   90.00
_cell.angle_beta   90.00
_cell.angle_gamma   90.00
#
_symmetry.space_group_name_H-M   'P 1'
#
loop_
_entity.id
_entity.type
_entity.pdbx_description
1 polymer ?
#
loop_
_entity_poly.entity_id
_entity_poly.type
_entity_poly.pdbx_seq_one_letter_code
_entity_poly.pdbx_strand_id
1 'polypeptide(L)'
;MDASTLTTTRKQLRGYGASHYLARRLTRSLKPIAKSGNAYVYTLAQVVTAARNYSEQARVQPTTKQILEQMLTQLVSQIDNVVPMLPDVHRTAAGDASRQLLKQMHRTDKAMAELKATVASMGGHER
;
A
#
# COMPACT_ATOMS: atom_id res chain seq x y z
N MET A 1 21.51 -14.24 -0.42
CA MET A 1 20.18 -14.54 0.19
C MET A 1 19.71 -13.23 0.75
N ASP A 2 19.01 -12.47 -0.09
CA ASP A 2 19.13 -11.02 -0.10
C ASP A 2 17.95 -10.36 0.61
N ALA A 3 18.27 -9.34 1.41
CA ALA A 3 17.39 -8.32 1.98
C ALA A 3 16.06 -8.82 2.56
N SER A 4 16.01 -8.91 3.90
CA SER A 4 14.82 -8.82 4.76
C SER A 4 13.51 -8.49 4.03
N THR A 5 12.93 -9.50 3.38
CA THR A 5 11.74 -9.31 2.55
C THR A 5 10.56 -9.23 3.49
N LEU A 6 9.98 -8.04 3.65
CA LEU A 6 8.80 -7.87 4.48
C LEU A 6 7.65 -8.70 3.91
N THR A 7 7.02 -9.46 4.80
CA THR A 7 5.95 -10.39 4.42
C THR A 7 4.68 -10.09 5.19
N THR A 8 3.56 -10.48 4.60
CA THR A 8 2.25 -10.37 5.21
C THR A 8 1.37 -11.57 4.87
N THR A 9 0.31 -11.74 5.64
CA THR A 9 -0.68 -12.80 5.50
C THR A 9 -2.06 -12.20 5.41
N ARG A 10 -3.03 -12.95 4.87
CA ARG A 10 -4.44 -12.52 4.87
C ARG A 10 -4.97 -12.22 6.29
N LYS A 11 -4.46 -12.91 7.31
CA LYS A 11 -4.84 -12.68 8.71
C LYS A 11 -4.35 -11.30 9.18
N GLN A 12 -3.12 -10.92 8.85
CA GLN A 12 -2.58 -9.59 9.17
C GLN A 12 -3.32 -8.49 8.41
N LEU A 13 -3.64 -8.69 7.12
CA LEU A 13 -4.47 -7.73 6.36
C LEU A 13 -5.83 -7.48 7.01
N ARG A 14 -6.44 -8.53 7.58
CA ARG A 14 -7.67 -8.38 8.37
C ARG A 14 -7.46 -7.60 9.67
N GLY A 15 -6.29 -7.75 10.30
CA GLY A 15 -5.88 -6.93 11.45
C GLY A 15 -5.78 -5.44 11.12
N TYR A 16 -5.49 -5.10 9.86
CA TYR A 16 -5.48 -3.73 9.35
C TYR A 16 -6.86 -3.22 8.89
N GLY A 17 -7.92 -3.95 9.20
CA GLY A 17 -9.30 -3.55 8.88
C GLY A 17 -9.87 -4.15 7.58
N ALA A 18 -9.10 -4.94 6.83
CA ALA A 18 -9.65 -5.58 5.63
C ALA A 18 -10.70 -6.65 5.99
N SER A 19 -11.80 -6.70 5.26
CA SER A 19 -12.75 -7.81 5.37
C SER A 19 -12.15 -9.11 4.84
N HIS A 20 -12.77 -10.25 5.19
CA HIS A 20 -12.35 -11.55 4.69
C HIS A 20 -12.35 -11.62 3.15
N TYR A 21 -13.38 -11.02 2.54
CA TYR A 21 -13.50 -10.91 1.09
C TYR A 21 -12.40 -10.03 0.50
N LEU A 22 -12.16 -8.86 1.10
CA LEU A 22 -11.15 -7.91 0.61
C LEU A 22 -9.74 -8.52 0.66
N ALA A 23 -9.35 -9.13 1.78
CA ALA A 23 -8.05 -9.80 1.90
C ALA A 23 -7.88 -10.92 0.86
N ARG A 24 -8.94 -11.69 0.56
CA ARG A 24 -8.93 -12.70 -0.51
C ARG A 24 -8.85 -12.07 -1.89
N ARG A 25 -9.56 -10.97 -2.13
CA ARG A 25 -9.57 -10.24 -3.41
C ARG A 25 -8.19 -9.70 -3.75
N LEU A 26 -7.54 -9.04 -2.79
CA LEU A 26 -6.22 -8.43 -2.97
C LEU A 26 -5.12 -9.46 -3.22
N THR A 27 -5.24 -10.64 -2.62
CA THR A 27 -4.24 -11.72 -2.77
C THR A 27 -4.61 -12.74 -3.84
N ARG A 28 -5.71 -12.56 -4.58
CA ARG A 28 -6.22 -13.56 -5.54
C ARG A 28 -5.25 -13.82 -6.69
N SER A 29 -4.63 -12.77 -7.22
CA SER A 29 -3.67 -12.84 -8.33
C SER A 29 -2.23 -13.00 -7.86
N LEU A 30 -1.98 -12.98 -6.55
CA LEU A 30 -0.64 -13.05 -6.00
C LEU A 30 -0.22 -14.50 -5.75
N LYS A 31 0.99 -14.84 -6.18
CA LYS A 31 1.60 -16.14 -5.86
C LYS A 31 2.18 -16.07 -4.44
N PRO A 32 1.80 -16.97 -3.53
CA PRO A 32 2.41 -17.02 -2.21
C PRO A 32 3.89 -17.38 -2.34
N ILE A 33 4.75 -16.70 -1.57
CA ILE A 33 6.19 -16.97 -1.52
C ILE A 33 6.54 -18.08 -0.53
N ALA A 34 5.68 -18.29 0.47
CA ALA A 34 5.85 -19.32 1.48
C ALA A 34 4.51 -19.69 2.13
N LYS A 35 4.55 -20.71 2.99
CA LYS A 35 3.51 -21.01 3.96
C LYS A 35 4.09 -20.86 5.37
N SER A 36 3.33 -20.22 6.26
CA SER A 36 3.61 -20.14 7.69
C SER A 36 2.48 -20.86 8.41
N GLY A 37 2.70 -22.13 8.75
CA GLY A 37 1.64 -23.03 9.19
C GLY A 37 0.53 -23.15 8.14
N ASN A 38 -0.72 -22.85 8.52
CA ASN A 38 -1.88 -22.88 7.64
C ASN A 38 -2.12 -21.58 6.85
N ALA A 39 -1.22 -20.60 6.96
CA ALA A 39 -1.36 -19.31 6.29
C ALA A 39 -0.41 -19.19 5.08
N TYR A 40 -0.94 -18.68 3.97
CA TYR A 40 -0.14 -18.25 2.84
C TYR A 40 0.55 -16.91 3.13
N VAL A 41 1.84 -16.85 2.81
CA VAL A 41 2.69 -15.68 3.00
C VAL A 41 2.92 -15.01 1.65
N TYR A 42 2.74 -13.69 1.62
CA TYR A 42 2.90 -12.84 0.44
C TYR A 42 3.94 -11.76 0.73
N THR A 43 4.64 -11.29 -0.30
CA THR A 43 5.52 -10.13 -0.12
C THR A 43 4.66 -8.89 0.10
N LEU A 44 5.09 -8.04 1.03
CA LEU A 44 4.34 -6.85 1.38
C LEU A 44 4.27 -5.87 0.20
N ALA A 45 5.33 -5.76 -0.60
CA ALA A 45 5.36 -4.97 -1.84
C ALA A 45 4.28 -5.39 -2.85
N GLN A 46 4.13 -6.70 -3.12
CA GLN A 46 3.10 -7.18 -4.05
C GLN A 46 1.68 -6.88 -3.54
N VAL A 47 1.47 -6.98 -2.23
CA VAL A 47 0.17 -6.67 -1.62
C VAL A 47 -0.14 -5.18 -1.68
N VAL A 48 0.85 -4.30 -1.47
CA VAL A 48 0.71 -2.85 -1.64
C VAL A 48 0.31 -2.51 -3.08
N THR A 49 1.00 -3.07 -4.08
CA THR A 49 0.65 -2.87 -5.49
C THR A 49 -0.76 -3.36 -5.80
N ALA A 50 -1.14 -4.54 -5.32
CA ALA A 50 -2.49 -5.07 -5.53
C ALA A 50 -3.58 -4.21 -4.85
N ALA A 51 -3.31 -3.67 -3.67
CA ALA A 51 -4.23 -2.79 -2.94
C ALA A 51 -4.43 -1.46 -3.67
N ARG A 52 -3.37 -0.84 -4.21
CA ARG A 52 -3.46 0.38 -5.02
C ARG A 52 -4.24 0.16 -6.31
N ASN A 53 -3.88 -0.89 -7.06
CA ASN A 53 -4.58 -1.25 -8.30
C ASN A 53 -6.08 -1.51 -8.05
N TYR A 54 -6.41 -2.04 -6.87
CA TYR A 54 -7.81 -2.23 -6.49
C TYR A 54 -8.48 -0.90 -6.12
N SER A 55 -7.82 0.00 -5.37
CA SER A 55 -8.39 1.31 -5.00
C SER A 55 -8.66 2.23 -6.19
N GLU A 56 -7.88 2.10 -7.27
CA GLU A 56 -8.03 2.86 -8.51
C GLU A 56 -9.25 2.42 -9.34
N GLN A 57 -9.86 1.27 -9.03
CA GLN A 57 -11.04 0.81 -9.75
C GLN A 57 -12.24 1.72 -9.47
N ALA A 58 -12.88 2.20 -10.55
CA ALA A 58 -14.01 3.13 -10.49
C ALA A 58 -15.20 2.61 -9.64
N ARG A 59 -15.38 1.28 -9.57
CA ARG A 59 -16.53 0.63 -8.90
C ARG A 59 -16.28 0.25 -7.43
N VAL A 60 -15.20 0.71 -6.81
CA VAL A 60 -14.96 0.44 -5.38
C VAL A 60 -15.75 1.42 -4.53
N GLN A 61 -16.51 0.87 -3.57
CA GLN A 61 -17.30 1.67 -2.65
C GLN A 61 -16.43 2.63 -1.83
N PRO A 62 -16.89 3.86 -1.54
CA PRO A 62 -16.11 4.85 -0.78
C PRO A 62 -15.59 4.34 0.56
N THR A 63 -16.41 3.59 1.30
CA THR A 63 -16.02 2.94 2.56
C THR A 63 -14.87 1.95 2.39
N THR A 64 -14.88 1.18 1.30
CA THR A 64 -13.80 0.26 0.98
C THR A 64 -12.53 1.01 0.57
N LYS A 65 -12.65 2.17 -0.10
CA LYS A 65 -11.49 3.04 -0.40
C LYS A 65 -10.84 3.55 0.88
N GLN A 66 -11.62 4.01 1.85
CA GLN A 66 -11.09 4.46 3.14
C GLN A 66 -10.33 3.34 3.87
N ILE A 67 -10.88 2.12 3.89
CA ILE A 67 -10.20 0.95 4.47
C ILE A 67 -8.89 0.65 3.73
N LEU A 68 -8.91 0.72 2.39
CA LEU A 68 -7.71 0.50 1.57
C LEU A 68 -6.65 1.57 1.84
N GLU A 69 -7.03 2.84 1.96
CA GLU A 69 -6.12 3.96 2.26
C GLU A 69 -5.47 3.76 3.64
N GLN A 70 -6.26 3.49 4.68
CA GLN A 70 -5.73 3.23 6.03
C GLN A 70 -4.77 2.04 6.05
N MET A 71 -5.15 0.94 5.41
CA MET A 71 -4.31 -0.25 5.31
C MET A 71 -3.02 0.05 4.52
N LEU A 72 -3.10 0.80 3.42
CA LEU A 72 -1.93 1.21 2.64
C LEU A 72 -0.97 2.07 3.47
N THR A 73 -1.48 3.03 4.26
CA THR A 73 -0.64 3.83 5.17
C THR A 73 0.11 2.95 6.16
N GLN A 74 -0.56 1.97 6.77
CA GLN A 74 0.08 1.05 7.71
C GLN A 74 1.11 0.14 7.04
N LEU A 75 0.79 -0.41 5.87
CA LEU A 75 1.70 -1.28 5.11
C LEU A 75 2.95 -0.50 4.65
N VAL A 76 2.78 0.72 4.14
CA VAL A 76 3.92 1.57 3.71
C VAL A 76 4.78 1.97 4.91
N SER A 77 4.16 2.34 6.04
CA SER A 77 4.90 2.65 7.27
C SER A 77 5.77 1.47 7.74
N GLN A 78 5.34 0.23 7.53
CA GLN A 78 6.15 -0.95 7.83
C GLN A 78 7.35 -1.10 6.89
N ILE A 79 7.24 -0.67 5.63
CA ILE A 79 8.38 -0.62 4.70
C ILE A 79 9.36 0.47 5.15
N ASP A 80 8.86 1.67 5.46
CA ASP A 80 9.68 2.83 5.82
C ASP A 80 10.38 2.66 7.18
N ASN A 81 9.73 2.03 8.16
CA ASN A 81 10.32 1.76 9.48
C ASN A 81 11.37 0.63 9.46
N VAL A 82 11.45 -0.15 8.37
CA VAL A 82 12.50 -1.15 8.14
C VAL A 82 13.54 -0.57 7.17
N VAL A 83 13.93 0.68 7.43
CA VAL A 83 15.27 1.16 7.12
C VAL A 83 16.09 0.90 8.37
N PRO A 84 16.89 -0.19 8.42
CA PRO A 84 17.75 -0.41 9.56
C PRO A 84 18.78 0.71 9.61
N MET A 85 19.05 1.21 10.81
CA MET A 85 20.42 1.54 11.19
C MET A 85 21.34 0.40 10.71
N LEU A 86 22.02 0.59 9.59
CA LEU A 86 23.19 -0.18 9.20
C LEU A 86 24.29 0.83 8.85
N PRO A 87 25.51 0.61 9.35
CA PRO A 87 26.62 1.51 9.09
C PRO A 87 26.92 1.51 7.59
N ASP A 88 27.25 2.72 7.13
CA ASP A 88 27.65 3.19 5.82
C ASP A 88 28.38 2.19 4.89
N VAL A 89 27.73 1.14 4.37
CA VAL A 89 28.22 0.38 3.21
C VAL A 89 27.04 -0.25 2.46
N HIS A 90 26.87 0.10 1.19
CA HIS A 90 25.87 -0.41 0.23
C HIS A 90 24.47 0.25 0.25
N ARG A 91 24.40 1.53 -0.16
CA ARG A 91 23.24 2.04 -0.90
C ARG A 91 23.10 1.25 -2.21
N THR A 92 22.26 0.22 -2.23
CA THR A 92 21.87 -0.44 -3.49
C THR A 92 20.80 0.39 -4.20
N ALA A 93 21.00 0.64 -5.50
CA ALA A 93 20.14 1.45 -6.37
C ALA A 93 18.64 1.08 -6.34
N ALA A 94 18.28 -0.15 -5.97
CA ALA A 94 16.89 -0.59 -5.83
C ALA A 94 16.14 0.06 -4.65
N GLY A 95 16.85 0.38 -3.56
CA GLY A 95 16.28 1.06 -2.39
C GLY A 95 15.97 2.52 -2.69
N ASP A 96 16.86 3.18 -3.43
CA ASP A 96 16.65 4.57 -3.87
C ASP A 96 15.55 4.67 -4.93
N ALA A 97 15.47 3.74 -5.89
CA ALA A 97 14.39 3.70 -6.87
C ALA A 97 13.01 3.53 -6.20
N SER A 98 12.92 2.64 -5.20
CA SER A 98 11.69 2.42 -4.45
C SER A 98 11.29 3.66 -3.64
N ARG A 99 12.25 4.32 -2.98
CA ARG A 99 12.00 5.59 -2.26
C ARG A 99 11.63 6.73 -3.20
N GLN A 100 12.23 6.78 -4.38
CA GLN A 100 11.97 7.83 -5.36
C GLN A 100 10.57 7.67 -5.96
N LEU A 101 10.14 6.43 -6.22
CA LEU A 101 8.76 6.12 -6.58
C LEU A 101 7.80 6.52 -5.46
N LEU A 102 8.06 6.12 -4.20
CA LEU A 102 7.21 6.48 -3.06
C LEU A 102 7.12 8.01 -2.86
N LYS A 103 8.23 8.73 -3.03
CA LYS A 103 8.28 10.20 -2.88
C LYS A 103 7.59 10.93 -4.02
N GLN A 104 7.68 10.41 -5.24
CA GLN A 104 6.91 10.94 -6.37
C GLN A 104 5.41 10.71 -6.14
N MET A 105 5.02 9.52 -5.69
CA MET A 105 3.61 9.18 -5.41
C MET A 105 3.00 10.06 -4.32
N HIS A 106 3.74 10.35 -3.25
CA HIS A 106 3.25 11.21 -2.17
C HIS A 106 3.00 12.67 -2.63
N ARG A 107 3.72 13.12 -3.67
CA ARG A 107 3.48 14.42 -4.31
C ARG A 107 2.25 14.40 -5.20
N THR A 108 2.02 13.30 -5.92
CA THR A 108 0.83 13.13 -6.77
C THR A 108 -0.45 13.04 -5.94
N ASP A 109 -0.43 12.29 -4.83
CA ASP A 109 -1.57 12.18 -3.91
C ASP A 109 -1.92 13.54 -3.29
N LYS A 110 -0.91 14.34 -2.93
CA LYS A 110 -1.09 15.71 -2.44
C LYS A 110 -1.68 16.63 -3.53
N ALA A 111 -1.15 16.60 -4.74
CA ALA A 111 -1.66 17.39 -5.85
C ALA A 111 -3.11 17.02 -6.22
N MET A 112 -3.46 15.73 -6.13
CA MET A 112 -4.81 15.26 -6.42
C MET A 112 -5.79 15.60 -5.28
N ALA A 113 -5.32 15.60 -4.03
CA ALA A 113 -6.09 16.10 -2.88
C ALA A 113 -6.35 17.62 -2.98
N GLU A 114 -5.34 18.40 -3.38
CA GLU A 114 -5.47 19.85 -3.62
C GLU A 114 -6.43 20.14 -4.78
N LEU A 115 -6.34 19.41 -5.89
CA LEU A 115 -7.30 19.53 -7.00
C LEU A 115 -8.73 19.22 -6.59
N LYS A 116 -8.95 18.16 -5.78
CA LYS A 116 -10.27 17.84 -5.25
C LYS A 116 -10.79 18.95 -4.32
N ALA A 117 -9.93 19.53 -3.48
CA ALA A 117 -10.30 20.64 -2.62
C ALA A 117 -10.69 21.89 -3.44
N THR A 118 -9.92 22.22 -4.48
CA THR A 118 -10.21 23.35 -5.38
C THR A 118 -11.52 23.14 -6.16
N VAL A 119 -11.77 21.94 -6.67
CA VAL A 119 -13.04 21.62 -7.35
C VAL A 119 -14.22 21.69 -6.37
N ALA A 120 -14.06 21.22 -5.14
CA ALA A 120 -15.09 21.33 -4.10
C ALA A 120 -15.37 22.80 -3.71
N SER A 121 -14.35 23.67 -3.69
CA SER A 121 -14.56 25.11 -3.45
C SER A 121 -15.22 25.83 -4.62
N MET A 122 -15.00 25.38 -5.86
CA MET A 122 -15.64 25.96 -7.06
C MET A 122 -17.11 25.55 -7.20
N GLY A 123 -17.47 24.30 -6.83
CA GLY A 123 -18.86 23.83 -6.88
C GLY A 123 -19.77 24.35 -5.75
N GLY A 124 -19.21 25.09 -4.78
CA GLY A 124 -19.94 25.66 -3.65
C GLY A 124 -20.45 27.09 -3.86
N HIS A 125 -20.21 27.70 -5.03
CA HIS A 125 -20.55 29.11 -5.32
C HIS A 125 -21.69 29.30 -6.33
N GLU A 126 -22.55 28.29 -6.50
CA GLU A 126 -23.81 28.40 -7.26
C GLU A 126 -25.00 28.03 -6.37
N ARG A 127 -25.35 28.91 -5.44
CA ARG A 127 -26.70 29.06 -4.88
C ARG A 127 -26.95 30.49 -4.46
#